data_AF-A0A3D1XQK1-F1
#
_entry.id   AF-A0A3D1XQK1-F1
#
_cell.length_a   1.000
_cell.length_b   1.000
_cell.length_c   1.000
_cell.angle_alpha   90.00
_cell.angle_beta   90.00
_cell.angle_gamma   90.00
#
_symmetry.space_group_name_H-M   'P 1'
#
loop_
_entity.id
_entity.type
_entity.pdbx_description
1 polymer ?
#
loop_
_entity_poly.entity_id
_entity_poly.type
_entity_poly.pdbx_seq_one_letter_code
_entity_poly.pdbx_strand_id
1 'polypeptide(L)' 'MGNEKSRFLKRDDGTVYDSVTSVTWMANDSHLDLGKEVSYSEAEEYMKESNKKKAGGYSDWRIP' A
#
# COMPACT_ATOMS: atom_id res chain seq x y z
N MET A 1 -27.42 -9.95 -14.59
CA MET A 1 -25.98 -9.63 -14.64
C MET A 1 -25.51 -9.50 -13.20
N GLY A 2 -24.68 -10.44 -12.74
CA GLY A 2 -24.22 -10.46 -11.36
C GLY A 2 -23.38 -9.22 -11.06
N ASN A 3 -23.73 -8.51 -9.99
CA ASN A 3 -22.89 -7.45 -9.43
C ASN A 3 -21.66 -8.14 -8.81
N GLU A 4 -20.65 -8.45 -9.62
CA GLU A 4 -19.36 -8.89 -9.08
C GLU A 4 -18.74 -7.71 -8.33
N LYS A 5 -18.66 -7.82 -7.00
CA LYS A 5 -17.94 -6.85 -6.19
C LYS A 5 -16.45 -6.95 -6.55
N SER A 6 -15.83 -5.83 -6.90
CA SER A 6 -14.39 -5.77 -7.11
C SER A 6 -13.67 -6.23 -5.84
N ARG A 7 -12.70 -7.14 -5.99
CA ARG A 7 -11.82 -7.57 -4.90
C ARG A 7 -11.02 -6.41 -4.33
N PHE A 8 -10.54 -5.52 -5.19
CA PHE A 8 -9.70 -4.39 -4.83
C PHE A 8 -10.55 -3.12 -4.80
N LEU A 9 -10.68 -2.54 -3.61
CA LEU A 9 -11.46 -1.34 -3.34
C LEU A 9 -10.51 -0.19 -3.05
N LYS A 10 -10.28 0.67 -4.06
CA LYS A 10 -9.48 1.88 -3.90
C LYS A 10 -10.22 2.90 -3.03
N ARG A 11 -9.50 3.54 -2.12
CA ARG A 11 -9.99 4.59 -1.22
C ARG A 11 -9.37 5.94 -1.58
N ASP A 12 -9.99 7.02 -1.13
CA ASP A 12 -9.53 8.39 -1.37
C ASP A 12 -8.28 8.77 -0.57
N ASP A 13 -7.91 7.95 0.42
CA ASP A 13 -6.70 8.11 1.26
C ASP A 13 -5.41 7.57 0.59
N GLY A 14 -5.50 7.10 -0.66
CA GLY A 14 -4.38 6.52 -1.38
C GLY A 14 -4.11 5.05 -1.06
N THR A 15 -5.05 4.36 -0.40
CA THR A 15 -4.95 2.91 -0.12
C THR A 15 -5.91 2.08 -0.97
N VAL A 16 -5.66 0.78 -1.01
CA VAL A 16 -6.49 -0.22 -1.70
C VAL A 16 -6.79 -1.34 -0.72
N TYR A 17 -8.07 -1.59 -0.46
CA TYR A 17 -8.50 -2.70 0.40
C TYR A 17 -8.77 -3.96 -0.44
N ASP A 18 -8.13 -5.06 -0.09
CA ASP A 18 -8.40 -6.38 -0.67
C ASP A 18 -9.47 -7.10 0.16
N SER A 19 -10.68 -7.23 -0.39
CA SER A 19 -11.82 -7.83 0.32
C SER A 19 -11.71 -9.33 0.53
N VAL A 20 -10.76 -10.03 -0.12
CA VAL A 20 -10.56 -11.47 0.03
C VAL A 20 -9.56 -11.76 1.15
N THR A 21 -8.45 -11.03 1.20
CA THR A 21 -7.40 -11.21 2.21
C THR A 21 -7.63 -10.35 3.45
N SER A 22 -8.51 -9.35 3.37
CA SER A 22 -8.73 -8.33 4.39
C SER A 22 -7.49 -7.50 4.71
N VAL A 23 -6.54 -7.43 3.78
CA VAL A 23 -5.33 -6.60 3.88
C VAL A 23 -5.54 -5.29 3.13
N THR A 24 -4.94 -4.21 3.64
CA THR A 24 -4.89 -2.91 2.98
C THR A 24 -3.50 -2.74 2.35
N TRP A 25 -3.47 -2.21 1.14
CA TRP A 25 -2.28 -1.96 0.33
C TRP A 25 -2.12 -0.46 0.08
N MET A 26 -0.89 0.01 -0.11
CA MET A 26 -0.67 1.33 -0.69
C MET A 26 -1.00 1.28 -2.19
N ALA A 27 -1.67 2.31 -2.71
CA ALA A 27 -1.98 2.37 -4.14
C ALA A 27 -0.72 2.58 -5.00
N ASN A 28 0.29 3.25 -4.44
CA ASN A 28 1.61 3.41 -5.03
C ASN A 28 2.64 2.62 -4.22
N ASP A 29 3.57 1.98 -4.90
CA ASP A 29 4.73 1.35 -4.28
C ASP A 29 5.94 2.28 -4.27
N SER A 30 7.05 1.80 -3.71
CA SER A 30 8.30 2.56 -3.68
C SER A 30 8.83 2.92 -5.06
N HIS A 31 8.53 2.13 -6.09
CA HIS A 31 8.98 2.42 -7.44
C HIS A 31 8.23 3.62 -8.04
N LEU A 32 6.90 3.64 -7.91
CA LEU A 32 6.07 4.75 -8.38
C LEU A 32 6.37 6.05 -7.63
N ASP A 33 6.65 5.98 -6.34
CA ASP A 33 6.92 7.16 -5.52
C ASP A 33 8.37 7.68 -5.64
N LEU A 34 9.36 6.79 -5.83
CA LEU A 34 10.77 7.18 -5.90
C LEU A 34 11.33 7.24 -7.33
N GLY A 35 10.60 6.71 -8.32
CA GLY A 35 11.02 6.65 -9.72
C GLY A 35 12.25 5.78 -9.98
N LYS A 36 12.55 4.82 -9.08
CA LYS A 36 13.70 3.93 -9.18
C LYS A 36 13.41 2.55 -8.60
N GLU A 37 14.19 1.56 -8.99
CA GLU A 37 14.24 0.29 -8.26
C GLU A 37 14.94 0.51 -6.92
N VAL A 38 14.51 -0.24 -5.90
CA VAL A 38 15.06 -0.14 -4.55
C VAL A 38 15.63 -1.48 -4.12
N SER A 39 16.75 -1.43 -3.40
CA SER A 39 17.25 -2.58 -2.65
C SER A 39 16.32 -2.93 -1.49
N TYR A 40 16.45 -4.15 -0.95
CA TYR A 40 15.67 -4.57 0.21
C TYR A 40 15.84 -3.62 1.42
N SER A 41 17.07 -3.17 1.69
CA SER A 41 17.35 -2.18 2.75
C SER A 41 16.65 -0.85 2.52
N GLU A 42 16.61 -0.36 1.28
CA GLU A 42 15.89 0.88 0.94
C GLU A 42 14.36 0.69 1.04
N ALA A 43 13.84 -0.51 0.73
CA ALA A 43 12.44 -0.84 0.94
C ALA A 43 12.07 -0.84 2.44
N GLU A 44 12.96 -1.33 3.30
CA GLU A 44 12.76 -1.25 4.75
C GLU A 44 12.74 0.20 5.26
N GLU A 45 13.60 1.06 4.73
CA GLU A 45 13.59 2.50 5.03
C GLU A 45 12.30 3.17 4.55
N TYR A 46 11.87 2.85 3.32
CA TYR A 46 10.60 3.34 2.76
C TYR A 46 9.40 2.94 3.62
N MET A 47 9.36 1.68 4.08
CA MET A 47 8.33 1.18 4.99
C MET A 47 8.35 1.92 6.34
N LYS A 48 9.53 2.14 6.94
CA LYS A 48 9.67 2.89 8.20
C LYS A 48 9.17 4.32 8.07
N GLU A 49 9.54 5.00 6.99
CA GLU A 49 9.10 6.38 6.74
C GLU A 49 7.59 6.45 6.45
N SER A 50 7.05 5.48 5.72
CA SER A 50 5.61 5.33 5.49
C SER A 50 4.82 5.19 6.80
N ASN A 51 5.31 4.36 7.72
CA ASN A 51 4.70 4.18 9.05
C ASN A 51 4.78 5.45 9.90
N LYS A 52 5.92 6.14 9.86
CA LYS A 52 6.11 7.41 10.58
C LYS A 52 5.20 8.52 10.07
N LYS A 53 4.99 8.60 8.75
CA LYS A 53 4.08 9.56 8.10
C LYS A 53 2.61 9.21 8.25
N LYS A 54 2.30 8.01 8.75
CA LYS A 54 0.95 7.44 8.77
C LYS A 54 0.29 7.46 7.39
N ALA A 55 1.02 6.98 6.38
CA ALA A 55 0.51 6.96 5.00
C ALA A 55 -0.85 6.24 4.95
N GLY A 56 -1.87 6.89 4.35
CA GLY A 56 -3.24 6.38 4.34
C GLY A 56 -3.91 6.26 5.71
N GLY A 57 -3.35 6.90 6.76
CA GLY A 57 -3.82 6.78 8.14
C GLY A 57 -3.27 5.59 8.94
N TYR A 58 -2.44 4.75 8.32
CA TYR A 58 -1.89 3.52 8.91
C TYR A 58 -0.44 3.66 9.34
N SER A 59 -0.03 2.98 10.42
CA SER A 59 1.34 3.02 10.96
C SER A 59 1.97 1.63 11.13
N ASP A 60 1.38 0.62 10.51
CA ASP A 60 1.74 -0.79 10.61
C ASP A 60 2.01 -1.46 9.25
N TRP A 61 2.38 -0.67 8.23
CA TRP A 61 2.83 -1.13 6.93
C TRP A 61 4.01 -2.09 7.04
N ARG A 62 3.99 -3.12 6.19
CA ARG A 62 5.01 -4.18 6.08
C ARG A 62 5.35 -4.42 4.62
N ILE A 63 6.56 -4.90 4.38
CA ILE A 63 6.94 -5.47 3.08
C ILE A 63 6.21 -6.83 2.94
N PRO A 64 5.61 -7.14 1.78
CA PRO A 64 4.92 -8.41 1.53
C PRO A 64 5.82 -9.64 1.62
#